data_AF-A0A4P6V1R7-F1
#
_entry.id   AF-A0A4P6V1R7-F1
#
_cell.length_a   1.000
_cell.length_b   1.000
_cell.length_c   1.000
_cell.angle_alpha   90.00
_cell.angle_beta   90.00
_cell.angle_gamma   90.00
#
_symmetry.space_group_name_H-M   'P 1'
#
loop_
_entity.id
_entity.type
_entity.pdbx_description
1 polymer ?
#
loop_
_entity_poly.entity_id
_entity_poly.type
_entity_poly.pdbx_seq_one_letter_code
_entity_poly.pdbx_strand_id
1 'polypeptide(L)'
;MPSAPMTDKARAFADFAAFAEGRAPFRSLAPDHFEAITHNAGRHTVEAGDTVCDIGDSIAGLHVIVSGNMHLISPEGEVLADMHAGDIFGHRALMRDGRAILKVVARSRAEFAVIPAPVFKRIMADDPVFAAFFRRRADAPQARSTAPTAADLAATTLGDLMTANPMTLPRDATVRQAAEIMWDRHISCMLVTGDDGRLAGIVTAGDLVGTVIARGVSPDSPLSAVMTADPVALGPTSTMLEAVIVMTERRIGHLPVVDAGGRPAGIVTQTDLVRRNSNSLIYMIADINRRDSYEGLAEVVARAPQMLVELVASGLEGHQVGRMMTGVADAVTRRLIALAEERFGPAPAPFLWLACGSQGRMEQTGVSDQDNCLFLSDAYEEAAHGPWFAKMAKFVSDGLDAAGYFYCPGDMMATNPRWRQPVRVWRGYFDGWIDKPDPMAQMLASVMFDLRPIAGDEGLFGDLNVTTLERASRDSIFRAHMIANSLTHTPPLGLFGGLSLMRDREHRNAIDLKLSGVVPITDLARAYALAGRITAVNTRERLIAARDMEGVLSKTGGNDLIDAYDLIVELRLKHQTAQIRAGGKPDNFMVPDTLSALERNHLKDAFSVVKTLQSAIGQVGARR
;
A
#
# COMPACT_ATOMS: atom_id res chain seq x y z
N MET A 1 45.19 1.90 28.08
CA MET A 1 45.75 0.65 28.63
C MET A 1 46.09 -0.26 27.46
N PRO A 2 47.21 -1.01 27.48
CA PRO A 2 47.65 -1.71 26.29
C PRO A 2 46.74 -2.93 26.02
N SER A 3 46.35 -3.04 24.76
CA SER A 3 45.61 -4.15 24.15
C SER A 3 46.18 -5.51 24.55
N ALA A 4 45.34 -6.39 25.09
CA ALA A 4 45.67 -7.80 25.21
C ALA A 4 45.92 -8.38 23.80
N PRO A 5 46.98 -9.17 23.60
CA PRO A 5 47.33 -9.67 22.28
C PRO A 5 46.34 -10.76 21.87
N MET A 6 45.56 -10.52 20.81
CA MET A 6 44.87 -11.58 20.08
C MET A 6 45.91 -12.44 19.36
N THR A 7 46.52 -13.37 20.07
CA THR A 7 47.26 -14.49 19.47
C THR A 7 46.39 -15.72 19.49
N ASP A 8 45.80 -16.08 18.35
CA ASP A 8 45.96 -17.44 17.86
C ASP A 8 45.85 -17.47 16.32
N LYS A 9 46.68 -18.32 15.71
CA LYS A 9 46.90 -18.43 14.27
C LYS A 9 45.57 -18.72 13.55
N ALA A 10 45.28 -17.95 12.50
CA ALA A 10 44.19 -18.22 11.56
C ALA A 10 44.36 -19.63 10.94
N ARG A 11 43.75 -20.62 11.55
CA ARG A 11 43.44 -21.90 10.89
C ARG A 11 42.26 -21.63 9.95
N ALA A 12 42.38 -22.11 8.72
CA ALA A 12 41.26 -22.15 7.79
C ALA A 12 40.05 -22.77 8.51
N PHE A 13 38.93 -22.06 8.50
CA PHE A 13 37.72 -22.52 9.15
C PHE A 13 37.07 -23.61 8.28
N ALA A 14 37.47 -24.87 8.49
CA ALA A 14 37.11 -26.00 7.61
C ALA A 14 35.59 -26.17 7.41
N ASP A 15 34.78 -25.82 8.42
CA ASP A 15 33.32 -25.91 8.35
C ASP A 15 32.67 -24.63 7.76
N PHE A 16 33.45 -23.58 7.48
CA PHE A 16 32.92 -22.36 6.87
C PHE A 16 32.37 -22.62 5.48
N ALA A 17 33.03 -23.47 4.70
CA ALA A 17 32.59 -23.79 3.35
C ALA A 17 31.16 -24.37 3.37
N ALA A 18 30.92 -25.38 4.22
CA ALA A 18 29.60 -25.98 4.40
C ALA A 18 28.57 -24.97 4.97
N PHE A 19 29.00 -24.06 5.84
CA PHE A 19 28.13 -23.00 6.36
C PHE A 19 27.75 -21.97 5.28
N ALA A 20 28.72 -21.54 4.48
CA ALA A 20 28.57 -20.52 3.45
C ALA A 20 27.87 -21.05 2.19
N GLU A 21 27.97 -22.35 1.92
CA GLU A 21 27.33 -23.02 0.79
C GLU A 21 25.81 -22.79 0.83
N GLY A 22 25.25 -22.34 -0.30
CA GLY A 22 23.82 -22.03 -0.42
C GLY A 22 23.35 -20.73 0.27
N ARG A 23 24.20 -20.03 1.02
CA ARG A 23 23.85 -18.74 1.68
C ARG A 23 24.29 -17.53 0.89
N ALA A 24 23.47 -16.48 0.86
CA ALA A 24 23.90 -15.19 0.31
C ALA A 24 24.96 -14.55 1.22
N PRO A 25 25.97 -13.85 0.67
CA PRO A 25 26.25 -13.65 -0.76
C PRO A 25 27.01 -14.80 -1.44
N PHE A 26 27.46 -15.80 -0.68
CA PHE A 26 28.41 -16.81 -1.16
C PHE A 26 27.84 -17.79 -2.19
N ARG A 27 26.53 -18.08 -2.15
CA ARG A 27 25.83 -18.97 -3.11
C ARG A 27 25.89 -18.52 -4.56
N SER A 28 26.23 -17.25 -4.79
CA SER A 28 26.26 -16.63 -6.11
C SER A 28 27.70 -16.40 -6.61
N LEU A 29 28.70 -16.82 -5.84
CA LEU A 29 30.10 -16.72 -6.24
C LEU A 29 30.45 -17.76 -7.29
N ALA A 30 31.34 -17.38 -8.22
CA ALA A 30 32.02 -18.35 -9.05
C ALA A 30 32.79 -19.37 -8.17
N PRO A 31 32.90 -20.65 -8.57
CA PRO A 31 33.56 -21.69 -7.77
C PRO A 31 34.94 -21.28 -7.24
N ASP A 32 35.79 -20.69 -8.09
CA ASP A 32 37.13 -20.24 -7.73
C ASP A 32 37.11 -19.10 -6.70
N HIS A 33 36.11 -18.21 -6.74
CA HIS A 33 35.94 -17.14 -5.75
C HIS A 33 35.39 -17.68 -4.42
N PHE A 34 34.46 -18.65 -4.48
CA PHE A 34 33.95 -19.33 -3.30
C PHE A 34 35.07 -20.10 -2.58
N GLU A 35 35.89 -20.84 -3.33
CA GLU A 35 37.08 -21.50 -2.81
C GLU A 35 38.07 -20.49 -2.21
N ALA A 36 38.34 -19.37 -2.90
CA ALA A 36 39.22 -18.34 -2.38
C ALA A 36 38.72 -17.72 -1.07
N ILE A 37 37.42 -17.45 -0.92
CA ILE A 37 36.84 -16.94 0.33
C ILE A 37 36.95 -17.97 1.45
N THR A 38 36.54 -19.20 1.16
CA THR A 38 36.43 -20.24 2.19
C THR A 38 37.81 -20.71 2.66
N HIS A 39 38.78 -20.82 1.75
CA HIS A 39 40.16 -21.18 2.07
C HIS A 39 40.86 -20.12 2.94
N ASN A 40 40.52 -18.84 2.75
CA ASN A 40 41.17 -17.72 3.45
C ASN A 40 40.38 -17.24 4.68
N ALA A 41 39.20 -17.80 4.97
CA ALA A 41 38.40 -17.42 6.12
C ALA A 41 39.02 -17.93 7.44
N GLY A 42 39.38 -17.00 8.32
CA GLY A 42 39.88 -17.31 9.67
C GLY A 42 38.73 -17.47 10.67
N ARG A 43 38.83 -18.46 11.56
CA ARG A 43 37.87 -18.69 12.66
C ARG A 43 38.16 -17.78 13.85
N HIS A 44 37.14 -17.16 14.42
CA HIS A 44 37.23 -16.37 15.65
C HIS A 44 36.09 -16.72 16.60
N THR A 45 36.39 -16.71 17.90
CA THR A 45 35.42 -16.97 18.97
C THR A 45 35.52 -15.88 20.02
N VAL A 46 34.37 -15.44 20.53
CA VAL A 46 34.24 -14.40 21.56
C VAL A 46 33.23 -14.83 22.62
N GLU A 47 33.39 -14.36 23.85
CA GLU A 47 32.47 -14.61 24.95
C GLU A 47 31.42 -13.49 25.07
N ALA A 48 30.35 -13.75 25.81
CA ALA A 48 29.32 -12.74 26.07
C ALA A 48 29.93 -11.51 26.77
N GLY A 49 29.71 -10.33 26.19
CA GLY A 49 30.23 -9.04 26.67
C GLY A 49 31.49 -8.56 25.93
N ASP A 50 32.16 -9.42 25.16
CA ASP A 50 33.36 -9.04 24.42
C ASP A 50 33.02 -8.04 23.29
N THR A 51 33.84 -6.99 23.17
CA THR A 51 33.76 -6.06 22.03
C THR A 51 34.55 -6.67 20.86
N VAL A 52 33.84 -7.01 19.80
CA VAL A 52 34.42 -7.60 18.58
C VAL A 52 35.08 -6.53 17.72
N CYS A 53 34.52 -5.33 17.73
CA CYS A 53 35.07 -4.14 17.08
C CYS A 53 34.50 -2.89 17.73
N ASP A 54 35.35 -1.89 18.01
CA ASP A 54 34.93 -0.58 18.48
C ASP A 54 35.03 0.49 17.36
N ILE A 55 34.43 1.64 17.59
CA ILE A 55 34.39 2.73 16.61
C ILE A 55 35.78 3.33 16.43
N GLY A 56 36.20 3.46 15.17
CA GLY A 56 37.52 3.93 14.77
C GLY A 56 38.55 2.81 14.57
N ASP A 57 38.25 1.58 15.01
CA ASP A 57 39.14 0.43 14.82
C ASP A 57 39.34 0.10 13.36
N SER A 58 40.53 -0.41 13.02
CA SER A 58 40.81 -0.91 11.68
C SER A 58 40.17 -2.28 11.47
N ILE A 59 39.29 -2.40 10.48
CA ILE A 59 38.62 -3.66 10.15
C ILE A 59 39.56 -4.53 9.30
N ALA A 60 39.95 -5.70 9.84
CA ALA A 60 40.87 -6.63 9.19
C ALA A 60 40.24 -7.41 8.01
N GLY A 61 38.91 -7.51 7.96
CA GLY A 61 38.22 -8.36 6.99
C GLY A 61 36.70 -8.30 7.09
N LEU A 62 36.02 -9.00 6.17
CA LEU A 62 34.58 -9.17 6.18
C LEU A 62 34.23 -10.21 7.23
N HIS A 63 33.37 -9.86 8.18
CA HIS A 63 33.01 -10.75 9.29
C HIS A 63 31.67 -11.40 9.01
N VAL A 64 31.56 -12.72 9.23
CA VAL A 64 30.36 -13.52 9.01
C VAL A 64 30.06 -14.30 10.27
N ILE A 65 28.92 -14.07 10.89
CA ILE A 65 28.53 -14.78 12.11
C ILE A 65 28.13 -16.21 11.74
N VAL A 66 28.73 -17.19 12.40
CA VAL A 66 28.50 -18.62 12.17
C VAL A 66 27.56 -19.17 13.24
N SER A 67 27.75 -18.74 14.50
CA SER A 67 26.87 -19.07 15.62
C SER A 67 26.92 -17.99 16.71
N GLY A 68 25.90 -17.96 17.57
CA GLY A 68 25.76 -16.95 18.63
C GLY A 68 25.10 -15.65 18.16
N ASN A 69 25.10 -14.65 19.05
CA ASN A 69 24.39 -13.39 18.87
C ASN A 69 25.29 -12.20 19.23
N MET A 70 25.14 -11.09 18.50
CA MET A 70 25.89 -9.86 18.74
C MET A 70 24.98 -8.64 18.61
N HIS A 71 25.27 -7.57 19.34
CA HIS A 71 24.65 -6.26 19.14
C HIS A 71 25.52 -5.41 18.21
N LEU A 72 24.88 -4.74 17.28
CA LEU A 72 25.43 -3.62 16.54
C LEU A 72 25.02 -2.31 17.24
N ILE A 73 25.99 -1.49 17.63
CA ILE A 73 25.79 -0.31 18.48
C ILE A 73 26.28 0.95 17.74
N SER A 74 25.50 2.04 17.83
CA SER A 74 25.80 3.33 17.22
C SER A 74 26.92 4.09 17.97
N PRO A 75 27.49 5.15 17.37
CA PRO A 75 28.39 6.08 18.08
C PRO A 75 27.78 6.71 19.33
N GLU A 76 26.47 6.89 19.35
CA GLU A 76 25.70 7.44 20.46
C GLU A 76 25.38 6.40 21.54
N GLY A 77 25.76 5.13 21.34
CA GLY A 77 25.56 4.05 22.31
C GLY A 77 24.23 3.30 22.19
N GLU A 78 23.43 3.57 21.15
CA GLU A 78 22.16 2.88 20.91
C GLU A 78 22.35 1.53 20.22
N VAL A 79 21.59 0.50 20.63
CA VAL A 79 21.58 -0.79 19.94
C VAL A 79 20.77 -0.65 18.64
N LEU A 80 21.46 -0.72 17.50
CA LEU A 80 20.88 -0.58 16.17
C LEU A 80 20.25 -1.87 15.66
N ALA A 81 20.83 -3.03 16.01
CA ALA A 81 20.35 -4.34 15.56
C ALA A 81 20.91 -5.49 16.43
N ASP A 82 20.11 -6.56 16.55
CA ASP A 82 20.53 -7.88 16.99
C ASP A 82 20.99 -8.70 15.77
N MET A 83 22.25 -9.14 15.80
CA MET A 83 22.87 -9.93 14.74
C MET A 83 22.94 -11.41 15.12
N HIS A 84 22.69 -12.28 14.16
CA HIS A 84 22.55 -13.74 14.30
C HIS A 84 23.42 -14.50 13.30
N ALA A 85 23.44 -15.83 13.41
CA ALA A 85 24.12 -16.70 12.45
C ALA A 85 23.67 -16.43 11.01
N GLY A 86 24.63 -16.09 10.14
CA GLY A 86 24.42 -15.72 8.74
C GLY A 86 24.58 -14.23 8.49
N ASP A 87 24.51 -13.40 9.53
CA ASP A 87 24.70 -11.95 9.39
C ASP A 87 26.16 -11.57 9.17
N ILE A 88 26.34 -10.42 8.50
CA ILE A 88 27.65 -9.96 8.00
C ILE A 88 27.90 -8.52 8.44
N PHE A 89 29.10 -8.23 8.95
CA PHE A 89 29.54 -6.87 9.30
C PHE A 89 30.95 -6.57 8.81
N GLY A 90 31.40 -5.32 8.99
CA GLY A 90 32.71 -4.83 8.53
C GLY A 90 32.76 -4.39 7.05
N HIS A 91 31.86 -4.90 6.18
CA HIS A 91 31.83 -4.56 4.75
C HIS A 91 31.82 -3.04 4.46
N ARG A 92 31.05 -2.24 5.21
CA ARG A 92 30.96 -0.78 5.01
C ARG A 92 32.29 -0.07 5.27
N ALA A 93 32.99 -0.47 6.32
CA ALA A 93 34.33 0.04 6.62
C ALA A 93 35.30 -0.34 5.49
N LEU A 94 35.27 -1.59 5.03
CA LEU A 94 36.14 -2.08 3.96
C LEU A 94 35.92 -1.38 2.61
N MET A 95 34.70 -0.93 2.33
CA MET A 95 34.35 -0.17 1.12
C MET A 95 34.68 1.33 1.24
N ARG A 96 35.06 1.81 2.43
CA ARG A 96 35.51 3.18 2.69
C ARG A 96 37.02 3.21 2.96
N ASP A 97 37.42 3.70 4.13
CA ASP A 97 38.80 3.89 4.59
C ASP A 97 39.31 2.73 5.47
N GLY A 98 38.50 1.69 5.67
CA GLY A 98 38.82 0.54 6.51
C GLY A 98 38.54 0.75 8.00
N ARG A 99 37.95 1.88 8.41
CA ARG A 99 37.64 2.16 9.82
C ARG A 99 36.22 1.82 10.19
N ALA A 100 36.05 1.19 11.35
CA ALA A 100 34.76 0.87 11.91
C ALA A 100 34.01 2.15 12.29
N ILE A 101 32.73 2.21 11.93
CA ILE A 101 31.84 3.33 12.24
C ILE A 101 30.72 2.93 13.21
N LEU A 102 30.67 1.65 13.57
CA LEU A 102 29.71 1.05 14.49
C LEU A 102 30.47 0.09 15.40
N LYS A 103 30.03 -0.02 16.64
CA LYS A 103 30.57 -0.95 17.63
C LYS A 103 29.82 -2.28 17.55
N VAL A 104 30.52 -3.39 17.72
CA VAL A 104 29.93 -4.75 17.75
C VAL A 104 30.30 -5.41 19.07
N VAL A 105 29.30 -5.88 19.83
CA VAL A 105 29.49 -6.53 21.13
C VAL A 105 28.78 -7.87 21.15
N ALA A 106 29.46 -8.92 21.58
CA ALA A 106 28.87 -10.25 21.71
C ALA A 106 27.85 -10.30 22.87
N ARG A 107 26.68 -10.89 22.62
CA ARG A 107 25.63 -11.09 23.64
C ARG A 107 25.63 -12.49 24.24
N SER A 108 26.02 -13.45 23.43
CA SER A 108 26.28 -14.83 23.81
C SER A 108 27.67 -15.20 23.33
N ARG A 109 28.19 -16.35 23.79
CA ARG A 109 29.38 -16.93 23.16
C ARG A 109 29.10 -17.08 21.66
N ALA A 110 29.92 -16.45 20.84
CA ALA A 110 29.69 -16.35 19.41
C ALA A 110 30.94 -16.74 18.62
N GLU A 111 30.70 -17.32 17.45
CA GLU A 111 31.72 -17.73 16.52
C GLU A 111 31.48 -17.06 15.18
N PHE A 112 32.53 -16.51 14.58
CA PHE A 112 32.45 -15.83 13.30
C PHE A 112 33.69 -16.09 12.45
N ALA A 113 33.49 -16.05 11.14
CA ALA A 113 34.55 -16.12 10.14
C ALA A 113 35.00 -14.70 9.76
N VAL A 114 36.31 -14.50 9.60
CA VAL A 114 36.88 -13.26 9.07
C VAL A 114 37.54 -13.55 7.73
N ILE A 115 36.98 -12.99 6.67
CA ILE A 115 37.52 -13.06 5.31
C ILE A 115 38.46 -11.86 5.13
N PRO A 116 39.76 -12.06 4.86
CA PRO A 116 40.73 -10.97 4.79
C PRO A 116 40.33 -9.87 3.80
N ALA A 117 40.55 -8.61 4.20
CA ALA A 117 40.21 -7.45 3.37
C ALA A 117 40.76 -7.51 1.93
N PRO A 118 42.01 -7.97 1.67
CA PRO A 118 42.50 -8.11 0.29
C PRO A 118 41.72 -9.14 -0.53
N VAL A 119 41.30 -10.25 0.07
CA VAL A 119 40.50 -11.29 -0.60
C VAL A 119 39.11 -10.76 -0.92
N PHE A 120 38.46 -10.10 0.05
CA PHE A 120 37.17 -9.45 -0.15
C PHE A 120 37.23 -8.40 -1.26
N LYS A 121 38.21 -7.48 -1.23
CA LYS A 121 38.35 -6.41 -2.22
C LYS A 121 38.63 -6.93 -3.63
N ARG A 122 39.43 -8.00 -3.76
CA ARG A 122 39.68 -8.65 -5.05
C ARG A 122 38.37 -9.22 -5.63
N ILE A 123 37.62 -9.99 -4.84
CA ILE A 123 36.36 -10.59 -5.30
C ILE A 123 35.30 -9.52 -5.58
N MET A 124 35.26 -8.44 -4.81
CA MET A 124 34.42 -7.26 -5.10
C MET A 124 34.76 -6.58 -6.44
N ALA A 125 35.98 -6.73 -6.95
CA ALA A 125 36.39 -6.21 -8.26
C ALA A 125 36.10 -7.20 -9.39
N ASP A 126 36.32 -8.48 -9.13
CA ASP A 126 36.29 -9.54 -10.14
C ASP A 126 34.90 -10.19 -10.32
N ASP A 127 34.00 -10.06 -9.35
CA ASP A 127 32.68 -10.68 -9.34
C ASP A 127 31.56 -9.62 -9.25
N PRO A 128 30.95 -9.23 -10.38
CA PRO A 128 29.92 -8.18 -10.40
C PRO A 128 28.68 -8.52 -9.57
N VAL A 129 28.33 -9.80 -9.41
CA VAL A 129 27.14 -10.24 -8.65
C VAL A 129 27.40 -10.11 -7.16
N PHE A 130 28.58 -10.54 -6.71
CA PHE A 130 29.04 -10.32 -5.34
C PHE A 130 29.18 -8.83 -5.02
N ALA A 131 29.74 -8.05 -5.96
CA ALA A 131 29.86 -6.61 -5.83
C ALA A 131 28.49 -5.91 -5.71
N ALA A 132 27.51 -6.32 -6.52
CA ALA A 132 26.16 -5.77 -6.49
C ALA A 132 25.47 -6.02 -5.13
N PHE A 133 25.67 -7.20 -4.52
CA PHE A 133 25.12 -7.50 -3.19
C PHE A 133 25.58 -6.50 -2.13
N PHE A 134 26.88 -6.18 -2.10
CA PHE A 134 27.43 -5.24 -1.12
C PHE A 134 27.19 -3.77 -1.49
N ARG A 135 27.21 -3.39 -2.76
CA ARG A 135 26.91 -2.01 -3.21
C ARG A 135 25.45 -1.64 -2.93
N ARG A 136 24.50 -2.54 -3.19
CA ARG A 136 23.08 -2.35 -2.82
C ARG A 136 22.88 -2.08 -1.32
N ARG A 137 23.80 -2.55 -0.47
CA ARG A 137 23.77 -2.40 1.00
C ARG A 137 24.69 -1.28 1.51
N ALA A 138 25.64 -0.82 0.69
CA ALA A 138 26.53 0.34 0.91
C ALA A 138 25.84 1.65 0.53
N ASP A 139 25.12 1.63 -0.59
CA ASP A 139 24.31 2.73 -1.13
C ASP A 139 22.94 2.83 -0.46
N ALA A 140 22.64 1.91 0.48
CA ALA A 140 21.54 2.09 1.42
C ALA A 140 21.90 3.26 2.34
N PRO A 141 21.16 4.40 2.27
CA PRO A 141 21.54 5.61 2.99
C PRO A 141 21.65 5.35 4.49
N GLN A 142 22.79 5.76 5.04
CA GLN A 142 23.07 5.75 6.47
C GLN A 142 22.38 6.96 7.11
N ALA A 143 21.10 6.77 7.38
CA ALA A 143 20.36 7.34 8.49
C ALA A 143 19.02 6.62 8.44
N ARG A 144 18.67 5.85 9.48
CA ARG A 144 17.27 5.92 9.89
C ARG A 144 17.06 7.38 10.24
N SER A 145 16.58 8.14 9.25
CA SER A 145 15.62 9.17 9.51
C SER A 145 14.67 8.58 10.54
N THR A 146 14.55 9.22 11.69
CA THR A 146 13.47 8.96 12.64
C THR A 146 12.10 9.29 12.05
N ALA A 147 12.03 9.59 10.75
CA ALA A 147 10.81 9.73 9.98
C ALA A 147 10.55 8.44 9.16
N PRO A 148 9.57 7.64 9.61
CA PRO A 148 9.03 6.49 8.90
C PRO A 148 8.82 6.67 7.40
N THR A 149 8.94 5.52 6.73
CA THR A 149 8.88 5.33 5.28
C THR A 149 7.44 5.34 4.78
N ALA A 150 7.23 5.42 3.47
CA ALA A 150 5.91 5.19 2.89
C ALA A 150 5.36 3.79 3.28
N ALA A 151 6.22 2.78 3.51
CA ALA A 151 5.82 1.48 4.03
C ALA A 151 5.16 1.54 5.40
N ASP A 152 5.66 2.40 6.25
CA ASP A 152 5.09 2.61 7.57
C ASP A 152 3.74 3.32 7.48
N LEU A 153 3.52 4.23 6.51
CA LEU A 153 2.22 4.90 6.29
C LEU A 153 1.07 3.97 5.91
N ALA A 154 1.34 2.94 5.09
CA ALA A 154 0.32 1.99 4.64
C ALA A 154 0.18 0.76 5.55
N ALA A 155 1.21 0.40 6.31
CA ALA A 155 1.16 -0.73 7.24
C ALA A 155 0.73 -0.33 8.66
N THR A 156 1.04 0.88 9.13
CA THR A 156 0.75 1.32 10.49
C THR A 156 -0.74 1.61 10.64
N THR A 157 -1.39 0.87 11.52
CA THR A 157 -2.79 1.11 11.87
C THR A 157 -2.88 2.29 12.83
N LEU A 158 -4.03 2.96 12.89
CA LEU A 158 -4.24 4.03 13.87
C LEU A 158 -4.15 3.51 15.29
N GLY A 159 -4.47 2.23 15.55
CA GLY A 159 -4.26 1.58 16.84
C GLY A 159 -2.81 1.59 17.31
N ASP A 160 -1.86 1.45 16.39
CA ASP A 160 -0.41 1.46 16.67
C ASP A 160 0.17 2.88 16.80
N LEU A 161 -0.58 3.89 16.37
CA LEU A 161 -0.15 5.29 16.29
C LEU A 161 -0.79 6.18 17.34
N MET A 162 -2.08 5.95 17.63
CA MET A 162 -2.91 6.85 18.41
C MET A 162 -2.40 6.99 19.84
N THR A 163 -2.65 8.16 20.41
CA THR A 163 -2.65 8.28 21.87
C THR A 163 -3.89 7.55 22.39
N ALA A 164 -3.71 6.35 22.92
CA ALA A 164 -4.79 5.52 23.46
C ALA A 164 -5.39 6.14 24.74
N ASN A 165 -6.67 5.87 24.98
CA ASN A 165 -7.43 6.40 26.13
C ASN A 165 -7.33 7.94 26.23
N PRO A 166 -7.81 8.66 25.20
CA PRO A 166 -7.73 10.11 25.17
C PRO A 166 -8.57 10.69 26.31
N MET A 167 -8.13 11.82 26.86
CA MET A 167 -8.91 12.54 27.86
C MET A 167 -10.24 12.99 27.24
N THR A 168 -11.32 12.78 27.98
CA THR A 168 -12.67 13.19 27.59
C THR A 168 -13.31 14.07 28.67
N LEU A 169 -14.24 14.92 28.25
CA LEU A 169 -15.14 15.66 29.13
C LEU A 169 -16.60 15.51 28.66
N PRO A 170 -17.59 15.59 29.56
CA PRO A 170 -18.99 15.61 29.19
C PRO A 170 -19.40 16.94 28.54
N ARG A 171 -20.56 16.96 27.88
CA ARG A 171 -21.10 18.13 27.13
C ARG A 171 -21.35 19.37 27.98
N ASP A 172 -21.60 19.18 29.28
CA ASP A 172 -21.92 20.19 30.27
C ASP A 172 -20.69 20.70 31.05
N ALA A 173 -19.53 20.05 30.88
CA ALA A 173 -18.26 20.59 31.37
C ALA A 173 -18.02 21.99 30.79
N THR A 174 -17.31 22.82 31.54
CA THR A 174 -17.06 24.21 31.15
C THR A 174 -15.87 24.33 30.21
N VAL A 175 -15.86 25.39 29.41
CA VAL A 175 -14.71 25.76 28.58
C VAL A 175 -13.45 25.97 29.42
N ARG A 176 -13.59 26.57 30.61
CA ARG A 176 -12.51 26.75 31.58
C ARG A 176 -11.88 25.43 32.00
N GLN A 177 -12.69 24.44 32.38
CA GLN A 177 -12.19 23.11 32.77
C GLN A 177 -11.42 22.44 31.62
N ALA A 178 -11.92 22.54 30.39
CA ALA A 178 -11.20 22.02 29.23
C ALA A 178 -9.86 22.75 29.02
N ALA A 179 -9.83 24.09 29.13
CA ALA A 179 -8.62 24.88 28.97
C ALA A 179 -7.55 24.56 30.05
N GLU A 180 -7.97 24.42 31.31
CA GLU A 180 -7.10 24.05 32.43
C GLU A 180 -6.47 22.68 32.20
N ILE A 181 -7.28 21.67 31.83
CA ILE A 181 -6.76 20.34 31.53
C ILE A 181 -5.84 20.34 30.31
N MET A 182 -6.20 21.08 29.25
CA MET A 182 -5.36 21.23 28.07
C MET A 182 -3.98 21.82 28.41
N TRP A 183 -3.96 22.84 29.26
CA TRP A 183 -2.74 23.50 29.72
C TRP A 183 -1.89 22.57 30.59
N ASP A 184 -2.49 22.02 31.65
CA ASP A 184 -1.80 21.22 32.66
C ASP A 184 -1.24 19.91 32.09
N ARG A 185 -1.93 19.31 31.11
CA ARG A 185 -1.52 18.05 30.48
C ARG A 185 -0.81 18.24 29.14
N HIS A 186 -0.60 19.49 28.74
CA HIS A 186 0.02 19.84 27.45
C HIS A 186 -0.66 19.16 26.24
N ILE A 187 -1.99 19.08 26.26
CA ILE A 187 -2.80 18.52 25.17
C ILE A 187 -3.49 19.65 24.40
N SER A 188 -3.53 19.53 23.08
CA SER A 188 -4.02 20.59 22.18
C SER A 188 -5.51 20.53 21.85
N CYS A 189 -6.20 19.51 22.36
CA CYS A 189 -7.63 19.30 22.13
C CYS A 189 -8.24 18.41 23.23
N MET A 190 -9.58 18.43 23.31
CA MET A 190 -10.38 17.68 24.25
C MET A 190 -11.53 17.01 23.49
N LEU A 191 -11.69 15.70 23.68
CA LEU A 191 -12.85 14.98 23.15
C LEU A 191 -14.04 15.17 24.09
N VAL A 192 -15.20 15.41 23.51
CA VAL A 192 -16.45 15.59 24.25
C VAL A 192 -17.29 14.34 24.08
N THR A 193 -17.77 13.75 25.17
CA THR A 193 -18.61 12.54 25.15
C THR A 193 -20.05 12.83 25.55
N GLY A 194 -21.00 12.09 24.97
CA GLY A 194 -22.38 12.04 25.44
C GLY A 194 -22.56 11.16 26.67
N ASP A 195 -23.77 11.14 27.23
CA ASP A 195 -24.12 10.36 28.42
C ASP A 195 -23.97 8.84 28.22
N ASP A 196 -24.02 8.38 26.98
CA ASP A 196 -23.83 6.98 26.54
C ASP A 196 -22.34 6.59 26.36
N GLY A 197 -21.43 7.54 26.59
CA GLY A 197 -19.99 7.40 26.43
C GLY A 197 -19.50 7.49 24.98
N ARG A 198 -20.38 7.78 24.01
CA ARG A 198 -20.00 7.96 22.61
C ARG A 198 -19.39 9.33 22.36
N LEU A 199 -18.57 9.42 21.32
CA LEU A 199 -18.00 10.68 20.87
C LEU A 199 -19.13 11.63 20.42
N ALA A 200 -19.22 12.79 21.06
CA ALA A 200 -20.23 13.80 20.83
C ALA A 200 -19.68 15.07 20.16
N GLY A 201 -18.39 15.35 20.39
CA GLY A 201 -17.74 16.55 19.86
C GLY A 201 -16.24 16.57 20.10
N ILE A 202 -15.59 17.60 19.57
CA ILE A 202 -14.18 17.92 19.83
C ILE A 202 -14.03 19.44 20.03
N VAL A 203 -13.15 19.83 20.95
CA VAL A 203 -12.73 21.22 21.17
C VAL A 203 -11.21 21.29 21.07
N THR A 204 -10.68 22.18 20.24
CA THR A 204 -9.24 22.42 20.10
C THR A 204 -8.83 23.72 20.80
N ALA A 205 -7.53 23.87 21.10
CA ALA A 205 -6.99 25.14 21.57
C ALA A 205 -7.28 26.30 20.58
N GLY A 206 -7.31 26.01 19.28
CA GLY A 206 -7.70 26.97 18.25
C GLY A 206 -9.17 27.42 18.39
N ASP A 207 -10.08 26.48 18.69
CA ASP A 207 -11.49 26.80 18.95
C ASP A 207 -11.63 27.67 20.19
N LEU A 208 -10.87 27.41 21.25
CA LEU A 208 -10.88 28.24 22.46
C LEU A 208 -10.45 29.69 22.15
N VAL A 209 -9.37 29.86 21.37
CA VAL A 209 -8.94 31.20 20.93
C VAL A 209 -10.01 31.85 20.04
N GLY A 210 -10.55 31.12 19.07
CA GLY A 210 -11.53 31.64 18.12
C GLY A 210 -12.90 31.97 18.73
N THR A 211 -13.33 31.24 19.77
CA THR A 211 -14.66 31.39 20.37
C THR A 211 -14.64 32.21 21.66
N VAL A 212 -13.76 31.87 22.61
CA VAL A 212 -13.68 32.55 23.91
C VAL A 212 -13.01 33.90 23.76
N ILE A 213 -11.84 33.94 23.13
CA ILE A 213 -11.05 35.18 23.05
C ILE A 213 -11.59 36.09 21.93
N ALA A 214 -11.72 35.57 20.71
CA ALA A 214 -12.07 36.40 19.57
C ALA A 214 -13.58 36.74 19.50
N ARG A 215 -14.47 35.85 19.95
CA ARG A 215 -15.93 36.07 19.93
C ARG A 215 -16.54 36.37 21.30
N GLY A 216 -15.75 36.34 22.38
CA GLY A 216 -16.19 36.73 23.71
C GLY A 216 -17.14 35.74 24.40
N VAL A 217 -17.14 34.47 24.01
CA VAL A 217 -17.91 33.43 24.72
C VAL A 217 -17.36 33.28 26.14
N SER A 218 -18.24 33.16 27.14
CA SER A 218 -17.81 33.03 28.54
C SER A 218 -17.01 31.74 28.75
N PRO A 219 -15.89 31.76 29.50
CA PRO A 219 -15.17 30.55 29.90
C PRO A 219 -16.01 29.58 30.74
N ASP A 220 -17.09 30.06 31.36
CA ASP A 220 -17.99 29.24 32.18
C ASP A 220 -19.14 28.63 31.35
N SER A 221 -19.18 28.90 30.03
CA SER A 221 -20.11 28.25 29.12
C SER A 221 -19.81 26.75 28.96
N PRO A 222 -20.83 25.92 28.68
CA PRO A 222 -20.63 24.49 28.49
C PRO A 222 -19.91 24.19 27.17
N LEU A 223 -19.14 23.09 27.11
CA LEU A 223 -18.41 22.67 25.90
C LEU A 223 -19.32 22.45 24.70
N SER A 224 -20.55 21.99 24.93
CA SER A 224 -21.59 21.88 23.90
C SER A 224 -21.88 23.18 23.13
N ALA A 225 -21.57 24.35 23.70
CA ALA A 225 -21.76 25.64 23.03
C ALA A 225 -20.60 26.03 22.11
N VAL A 226 -19.43 25.39 22.23
CA VAL A 226 -18.21 25.74 21.48
C VAL A 226 -17.58 24.58 20.70
N MET A 227 -17.99 23.34 20.98
CA MET A 227 -17.44 22.16 20.32
C MET A 227 -17.84 22.07 18.85
N THR A 228 -16.97 21.46 18.06
CA THR A 228 -17.40 20.87 16.78
C THR A 228 -18.18 19.60 17.09
N ALA A 229 -19.48 19.62 16.84
CA ALA A 229 -20.36 18.48 17.03
C ALA A 229 -20.15 17.44 15.91
N ASP A 230 -20.29 16.16 16.25
CA ASP A 230 -20.17 15.02 15.31
C ASP A 230 -18.89 15.08 14.43
N PRO A 231 -17.70 15.10 15.05
CA PRO A 231 -16.45 15.22 14.30
C PRO A 231 -16.18 13.94 13.49
N VAL A 232 -15.53 14.10 12.35
CA VAL A 232 -15.03 12.96 11.57
C VAL A 232 -14.08 12.14 12.44
N ALA A 233 -14.28 10.82 12.48
CA ALA A 233 -13.47 9.87 13.22
C ALA A 233 -13.17 8.63 12.38
N LEU A 234 -12.06 7.96 12.68
CA LEU A 234 -11.66 6.70 12.04
C LEU A 234 -11.59 5.54 13.05
N GLY A 235 -11.52 4.31 12.56
CA GLY A 235 -11.37 3.12 13.41
C GLY A 235 -9.91 2.80 13.73
N PRO A 236 -9.61 1.97 14.76
CA PRO A 236 -8.24 1.58 15.10
C PRO A 236 -7.54 0.81 13.99
N THR A 237 -8.29 0.11 13.13
CA THR A 237 -7.77 -0.66 11.99
C THR A 237 -7.56 0.20 10.74
N SER A 238 -8.03 1.46 10.75
CA SER A 238 -7.71 2.40 9.67
C SER A 238 -6.20 2.63 9.62
N THR A 239 -5.68 3.00 8.47
CA THR A 239 -4.26 3.22 8.25
C THR A 239 -3.87 4.66 8.53
N MET A 240 -2.59 4.88 8.83
CA MET A 240 -2.01 6.22 8.95
C MET A 240 -2.22 7.04 7.67
N LEU A 241 -2.21 6.41 6.49
CA LEU A 241 -2.54 7.04 5.21
C LEU A 241 -3.98 7.58 5.18
N GLU A 242 -4.97 6.78 5.61
CA GLU A 242 -6.38 7.23 5.67
C GLU A 242 -6.52 8.43 6.62
N ALA A 243 -5.83 8.41 7.76
CA ALA A 243 -5.82 9.57 8.66
C ALA A 243 -5.23 10.82 7.99
N VAL A 244 -4.10 10.70 7.29
CA VAL A 244 -3.51 11.83 6.56
C VAL A 244 -4.48 12.39 5.52
N ILE A 245 -5.12 11.52 4.75
CA ILE A 245 -6.10 11.90 3.72
C ILE A 245 -7.23 12.69 4.38
N VAL A 246 -7.87 12.12 5.40
CA VAL A 246 -9.00 12.76 6.11
C VAL A 246 -8.59 14.09 6.72
N MET A 247 -7.43 14.16 7.39
CA MET A 247 -6.95 15.37 8.05
C MET A 247 -6.65 16.49 7.04
N THR A 248 -6.07 16.14 5.90
CA THR A 248 -5.74 17.11 4.85
C THR A 248 -7.00 17.59 4.13
N GLU A 249 -7.94 16.69 3.82
CA GLU A 249 -9.19 17.00 3.15
C GLU A 249 -10.12 17.86 4.00
N ARG A 250 -10.28 17.50 5.29
CA ARG A 250 -11.13 18.24 6.23
C ARG A 250 -10.43 19.47 6.82
N ARG A 251 -9.15 19.69 6.50
CA ARG A 251 -8.30 20.76 7.05
C ARG A 251 -8.27 20.75 8.59
N ILE A 252 -8.19 19.56 9.18
CA ILE A 252 -8.18 19.35 10.63
C ILE A 252 -6.82 18.87 11.11
N GLY A 253 -6.41 19.34 12.29
CA GLY A 253 -5.15 18.96 12.93
C GLY A 253 -5.27 17.80 13.94
N HIS A 254 -6.50 17.35 14.23
CA HIS A 254 -6.82 16.36 15.25
C HIS A 254 -7.88 15.40 14.72
N LEU A 255 -7.61 14.10 14.79
CA LEU A 255 -8.50 13.05 14.31
C LEU A 255 -8.82 12.07 15.45
N PRO A 256 -10.06 12.06 15.96
CA PRO A 256 -10.53 11.05 16.89
C PRO A 256 -10.49 9.65 16.29
N VAL A 257 -10.11 8.66 17.10
CA VAL A 257 -10.20 7.23 16.76
C VAL A 257 -11.28 6.62 17.65
N VAL A 258 -12.27 5.96 17.05
CA VAL A 258 -13.42 5.38 17.76
C VAL A 258 -13.53 3.87 17.58
N ASP A 259 -13.98 3.16 18.61
CA ASP A 259 -14.29 1.73 18.49
C ASP A 259 -15.57 1.47 17.67
N ALA A 260 -15.90 0.20 17.46
CA ALA A 260 -17.12 -0.21 16.74
C ALA A 260 -18.42 0.26 17.44
N GLY A 261 -18.36 0.64 18.71
CA GLY A 261 -19.48 1.19 19.48
C GLY A 261 -19.59 2.71 19.41
N GLY A 262 -18.69 3.40 18.69
CA GLY A 262 -18.64 4.86 18.59
C GLY A 262 -18.00 5.55 19.79
N ARG A 263 -17.27 4.82 20.65
CA ARG A 263 -16.61 5.37 21.84
C ARG A 263 -15.17 5.77 21.53
N PRO A 264 -14.63 6.85 22.11
CA PRO A 264 -13.25 7.25 21.90
C PRO A 264 -12.25 6.16 22.34
N ALA A 265 -11.52 5.59 21.38
CA ALA A 265 -10.44 4.64 21.61
C ALA A 265 -9.06 5.33 21.63
N GLY A 266 -8.92 6.43 20.88
CA GLY A 266 -7.67 7.16 20.74
C GLY A 266 -7.83 8.51 20.05
N ILE A 267 -6.70 9.20 19.89
CA ILE A 267 -6.60 10.40 19.06
C ILE A 267 -5.26 10.43 18.31
N VAL A 268 -5.30 10.90 17.06
CA VAL A 268 -4.12 11.12 16.22
C VAL A 268 -4.06 12.60 15.86
N THR A 269 -2.90 13.24 16.06
CA THR A 269 -2.69 14.64 15.70
C THR A 269 -1.79 14.77 14.46
N GLN A 270 -1.88 15.90 13.77
CA GLN A 270 -1.00 16.20 12.65
C GLN A 270 0.47 16.21 13.08
N THR A 271 0.74 16.59 14.33
CA THR A 271 2.08 16.53 14.93
C THR A 271 2.56 15.08 15.08
N ASP A 272 1.69 14.14 15.44
CA ASP A 272 2.02 12.70 15.50
C ASP A 272 2.37 12.15 14.11
N LEU A 273 1.67 12.65 13.09
CA LEU A 273 1.95 12.33 11.69
C LEU A 273 3.27 12.95 11.21
N VAL A 274 3.57 14.20 11.57
CA VAL A 274 4.80 14.90 11.14
C VAL A 274 6.04 14.36 11.84
N ARG A 275 5.95 14.02 13.12
CA ARG A 275 7.06 13.42 13.88
C ARG A 275 7.49 12.06 13.35
N ARG A 276 6.67 11.43 12.50
CA ARG A 276 6.84 10.08 12.00
C ARG A 276 6.98 9.97 10.45
N ASN A 277 7.29 11.00 9.64
CA ASN A 277 7.20 10.82 8.16
C ASN A 277 8.29 11.46 7.27
N SER A 278 8.70 10.73 6.22
CA SER A 278 9.51 11.21 5.08
C SER A 278 8.67 11.47 3.81
N ASN A 279 8.04 12.65 3.71
CA ASN A 279 8.11 13.66 2.63
C ASN A 279 7.58 13.54 1.16
N SER A 280 6.79 12.56 0.66
CA SER A 280 6.26 12.66 -0.75
C SER A 280 4.73 12.66 -0.92
N LEU A 281 4.02 11.63 -0.47
CA LEU A 281 2.56 11.50 -0.71
C LEU A 281 1.72 12.56 0.02
N ILE A 282 2.03 12.83 1.30
CA ILE A 282 1.30 13.82 2.11
C ILE A 282 1.35 15.20 1.47
N TYR A 283 2.54 15.61 1.03
CA TYR A 283 2.74 16.89 0.35
C TYR A 283 2.08 16.90 -1.02
N MET A 284 2.08 15.78 -1.75
CA MET A 284 1.37 15.68 -3.02
C MET A 284 -0.14 15.89 -2.86
N ILE A 285 -0.77 15.22 -1.88
CA ILE A 285 -2.20 15.39 -1.57
C ILE A 285 -2.50 16.81 -1.07
N ALA A 286 -1.66 17.35 -0.18
CA ALA A 286 -1.80 18.73 0.29
C ALA A 286 -1.66 19.75 -0.85
N ASP A 287 -0.76 19.52 -1.80
CA ASP A 287 -0.59 20.35 -2.98
C ASP A 287 -1.82 20.25 -3.89
N ILE A 288 -2.33 19.05 -4.16
CA ILE A 288 -3.56 18.81 -4.95
C ILE A 288 -4.71 19.66 -4.42
N ASN A 289 -4.94 19.61 -3.10
CA ASN A 289 -6.04 20.33 -2.44
C ASN A 289 -5.92 21.86 -2.54
N ARG A 290 -4.75 22.40 -2.88
CA ARG A 290 -4.50 23.83 -3.07
C ARG A 290 -4.60 24.28 -4.52
N ARG A 291 -4.65 23.35 -5.50
CA ARG A 291 -4.74 23.69 -6.92
C ARG A 291 -6.17 24.06 -7.31
N ASP A 292 -6.30 24.98 -8.25
CA ASP A 292 -7.57 25.57 -8.69
C ASP A 292 -7.82 25.42 -10.20
N SER A 293 -6.93 24.72 -10.88
CA SER A 293 -6.89 24.58 -12.34
C SER A 293 -6.46 23.17 -12.74
N TYR A 294 -6.82 22.79 -13.97
CA TYR A 294 -6.37 21.50 -14.53
C TYR A 294 -4.86 21.45 -14.65
N GLU A 295 -4.26 22.55 -15.10
CA GLU A 295 -2.81 22.69 -15.27
C GLU A 295 -2.09 22.50 -13.94
N GLY A 296 -2.56 23.18 -12.88
CA GLY A 296 -1.99 23.03 -11.54
C GLY A 296 -2.11 21.61 -10.99
N LEU A 297 -3.22 20.92 -11.25
CA LEU A 297 -3.40 19.52 -10.86
C LEU A 297 -2.47 18.59 -11.66
N ALA A 298 -2.37 18.79 -12.97
CA ALA A 298 -1.49 18.03 -13.85
C ALA A 298 0.00 18.17 -13.47
N GLU A 299 0.45 19.38 -13.11
CA GLU A 299 1.79 19.61 -12.58
C GLU A 299 2.10 18.74 -11.35
N VAL A 300 1.12 18.59 -10.46
CA VAL A 300 1.28 17.77 -9.26
C VAL A 300 1.33 16.29 -9.62
N VAL A 301 0.39 15.81 -10.44
CA VAL A 301 0.29 14.39 -10.85
C VAL A 301 1.45 13.95 -11.73
N ALA A 302 2.12 14.88 -12.44
CA ALA A 302 3.36 14.60 -13.18
C ALA A 302 4.49 14.05 -12.28
N ARG A 303 4.40 14.21 -10.95
CA ARG A 303 5.32 13.63 -9.96
C ARG A 303 4.99 12.18 -9.59
N ALA A 304 3.80 11.68 -9.92
CA ALA A 304 3.33 10.34 -9.54
C ALA A 304 4.20 9.18 -10.09
N PRO A 305 4.75 9.22 -11.31
CA PRO A 305 5.67 8.18 -11.77
C PRO A 305 6.95 8.09 -10.92
N GLN A 306 7.50 9.23 -10.50
CA GLN A 306 8.69 9.25 -9.64
C GLN A 306 8.36 8.77 -8.22
N MET A 307 7.18 9.13 -7.70
CA MET A 307 6.66 8.57 -6.46
C MET A 307 6.56 7.03 -6.56
N LEU A 308 6.03 6.48 -7.66
CA LEU A 308 5.97 5.03 -7.86
C LEU A 308 7.36 4.36 -7.79
N VAL A 309 8.36 4.98 -8.41
CA VAL A 309 9.75 4.51 -8.35
C VAL A 309 10.29 4.48 -6.91
N GLU A 310 9.99 5.52 -6.13
CA GLU A 310 10.39 5.63 -4.72
C GLU A 310 9.68 4.61 -3.85
N LEU A 311 8.37 4.43 -4.03
CA LEU A 311 7.59 3.43 -3.31
C LEU A 311 8.13 2.03 -3.54
N VAL A 312 8.33 1.62 -4.80
CA VAL A 312 8.88 0.30 -5.11
C VAL A 312 10.33 0.15 -4.62
N ALA A 313 11.14 1.21 -4.69
CA ALA A 313 12.52 1.19 -4.16
C ALA A 313 12.57 1.02 -2.63
N SER A 314 11.54 1.50 -1.91
CA SER A 314 11.44 1.36 -0.46
C SER A 314 11.12 -0.07 0.02
N GLY A 315 10.85 -1.01 -0.91
CA GLY A 315 10.54 -2.40 -0.58
C GLY A 315 9.08 -2.62 -0.17
N LEU A 316 8.21 -1.66 -0.48
CA LEU A 316 6.77 -1.76 -0.28
C LEU A 316 6.15 -2.93 -1.05
N GLU A 317 5.20 -3.62 -0.43
CA GLU A 317 4.42 -4.65 -1.11
C GLU A 317 3.48 -4.02 -2.15
N GLY A 318 3.22 -4.74 -3.24
CA GLY A 318 2.47 -4.20 -4.38
C GLY A 318 1.07 -3.70 -4.02
N HIS A 319 0.40 -4.36 -3.09
CA HIS A 319 -0.93 -3.95 -2.61
C HIS A 319 -0.90 -2.58 -1.88
N GLN A 320 0.20 -2.27 -1.18
CA GLN A 320 0.38 -0.99 -0.50
C GLN A 320 0.69 0.13 -1.49
N VAL A 321 1.53 -0.17 -2.48
CA VAL A 321 1.82 0.75 -3.60
C VAL A 321 0.52 1.10 -4.33
N GLY A 322 -0.31 0.11 -4.63
CA GLY A 322 -1.60 0.30 -5.29
C GLY A 322 -2.53 1.26 -4.54
N ARG A 323 -2.65 1.10 -3.22
CA ARG A 323 -3.44 2.01 -2.37
C ARG A 323 -2.94 3.44 -2.41
N MET A 324 -1.62 3.63 -2.32
CA MET A 324 -1.03 4.97 -2.34
C MET A 324 -1.22 5.66 -3.68
N MET A 325 -0.98 4.96 -4.78
CA MET A 325 -1.19 5.51 -6.12
C MET A 325 -2.66 5.85 -6.36
N THR A 326 -3.58 5.00 -5.88
CA THR A 326 -5.02 5.25 -5.95
C THR A 326 -5.43 6.46 -5.11
N GLY A 327 -4.83 6.64 -3.93
CA GLY A 327 -5.08 7.80 -3.06
C GLY A 327 -4.78 9.14 -3.73
N VAL A 328 -3.78 9.19 -4.62
CA VAL A 328 -3.50 10.38 -5.45
C VAL A 328 -4.65 10.64 -6.43
N ALA A 329 -5.12 9.62 -7.14
CA ALA A 329 -6.22 9.74 -8.10
C ALA A 329 -7.53 10.17 -7.42
N ASP A 330 -7.82 9.61 -6.24
CA ASP A 330 -8.97 9.98 -5.42
C ASP A 330 -8.91 11.45 -4.98
N ALA A 331 -7.74 11.91 -4.52
CA ALA A 331 -7.56 13.31 -4.12
C ALA A 331 -7.78 14.28 -5.30
N VAL A 332 -7.27 13.94 -6.49
CA VAL A 332 -7.50 14.72 -7.72
C VAL A 332 -8.99 14.73 -8.07
N THR A 333 -9.66 13.58 -8.01
CA THR A 333 -11.09 13.44 -8.29
C THR A 333 -11.91 14.33 -7.34
N ARG A 334 -11.66 14.24 -6.03
CA ARG A 334 -12.34 15.07 -5.01
C ARG A 334 -12.10 16.57 -5.25
N ARG A 335 -10.87 16.97 -5.57
CA ARG A 335 -10.57 18.37 -5.84
C ARG A 335 -11.28 18.89 -7.08
N LEU A 336 -11.34 18.09 -8.15
CA LEU A 336 -12.07 18.45 -9.37
C LEU A 336 -13.59 18.57 -9.12
N ILE A 337 -14.16 17.70 -8.29
CA ILE A 337 -15.57 17.81 -7.89
C ILE A 337 -15.81 19.12 -7.12
N ALA A 338 -14.95 19.45 -6.15
CA ALA A 338 -15.05 20.72 -5.43
C ALA A 338 -14.94 21.93 -6.37
N LEU A 339 -14.02 21.90 -7.33
CA LEU A 339 -13.88 22.95 -8.34
C LEU A 339 -15.09 23.05 -9.27
N ALA A 340 -15.74 21.93 -9.58
CA ALA A 340 -16.98 21.93 -10.36
C ALA A 340 -18.11 22.62 -9.59
N GLU A 341 -18.26 22.36 -8.28
CA GLU A 341 -19.26 23.03 -7.44
C GLU A 341 -18.94 24.51 -7.23
N GLU A 342 -17.67 24.88 -7.06
CA GLU A 342 -17.23 26.29 -7.01
C GLU A 342 -17.58 27.02 -8.32
N ARG A 343 -17.43 26.35 -9.47
CA ARG A 343 -17.64 26.94 -10.80
C ARG A 343 -19.10 26.99 -11.24
N PHE A 344 -19.87 25.95 -10.93
CA PHE A 344 -21.24 25.77 -11.44
C PHE A 344 -22.32 26.02 -10.37
N GLY A 345 -21.92 26.36 -9.14
CA GLY A 345 -22.80 26.41 -7.98
C GLY A 345 -23.01 25.02 -7.36
N PRO A 346 -23.67 24.95 -6.19
CA PRO A 346 -23.87 23.69 -5.47
C PRO A 346 -24.68 22.69 -6.30
N ALA A 347 -24.46 21.40 -6.05
CA ALA A 347 -25.23 20.34 -6.70
C ALA A 347 -26.75 20.51 -6.45
N PRO A 348 -27.61 20.43 -7.48
CA PRO A 348 -29.04 20.64 -7.36
C PRO A 348 -29.79 19.46 -6.71
N ALA A 349 -29.11 18.34 -6.49
CA ALA A 349 -29.61 17.18 -5.75
C ALA A 349 -28.44 16.42 -5.10
N PRO A 350 -28.67 15.60 -4.06
CA PRO A 350 -27.63 14.73 -3.53
C PRO A 350 -27.11 13.76 -4.60
N PHE A 351 -25.81 13.54 -4.62
CA PHE A 351 -25.14 12.65 -5.53
C PHE A 351 -24.01 11.92 -4.82
N LEU A 352 -23.55 10.84 -5.42
CA LEU A 352 -22.34 10.13 -5.04
C LEU A 352 -21.53 9.79 -6.28
N TRP A 353 -20.28 10.24 -6.32
CA TRP A 353 -19.28 9.84 -7.29
C TRP A 353 -18.63 8.55 -6.82
N LEU A 354 -18.62 7.54 -7.68
CA LEU A 354 -17.98 6.26 -7.42
C LEU A 354 -16.92 5.98 -8.47
N ALA A 355 -15.85 5.34 -8.02
CA ALA A 355 -14.89 4.70 -8.90
C ALA A 355 -15.21 3.22 -9.02
N CYS A 356 -14.86 2.60 -10.15
CA CYS A 356 -14.85 1.15 -10.31
C CYS A 356 -13.50 0.71 -10.92
N GLY A 357 -13.41 -0.54 -11.33
CA GLY A 357 -12.16 -1.07 -11.91
C GLY A 357 -10.98 -0.95 -10.95
N SER A 358 -9.79 -0.63 -11.48
CA SER A 358 -8.56 -0.60 -10.66
C SER A 358 -8.57 0.51 -9.59
N GLN A 359 -9.22 1.65 -9.86
CA GLN A 359 -9.39 2.71 -8.87
C GLN A 359 -10.37 2.29 -7.77
N GLY A 360 -11.48 1.65 -8.13
CA GLY A 360 -12.43 1.08 -7.17
C GLY A 360 -11.77 0.08 -6.23
N ARG A 361 -10.95 -0.83 -6.77
CA ARG A 361 -10.24 -1.86 -6.01
C ARG A 361 -8.98 -1.39 -5.26
N MET A 362 -8.58 -0.12 -5.39
CA MET A 362 -7.32 0.41 -4.81
C MET A 362 -6.05 -0.26 -5.36
N GLU A 363 -6.02 -0.49 -6.67
CA GLU A 363 -4.98 -1.26 -7.38
C GLU A 363 -4.34 -0.47 -8.54
N GLN A 364 -4.46 0.86 -8.56
CA GLN A 364 -3.84 1.69 -9.60
C GLN A 364 -2.31 1.66 -9.53
N THR A 365 -1.65 1.92 -10.68
CA THR A 365 -0.19 1.82 -10.83
C THR A 365 0.33 2.95 -11.73
N GLY A 366 1.44 2.78 -12.44
CA GLY A 366 2.06 3.85 -13.23
C GLY A 366 1.27 4.31 -14.47
N VAL A 367 0.28 3.52 -14.90
CA VAL A 367 -0.66 3.88 -15.99
C VAL A 367 -2.05 3.41 -15.61
N SER A 368 -3.00 4.34 -15.63
CA SER A 368 -4.39 4.06 -15.31
C SER A 368 -5.34 4.92 -16.13
N ASP A 369 -6.43 4.29 -16.56
CA ASP A 369 -7.66 4.91 -17.03
C ASP A 369 -8.49 5.42 -15.84
N GLN A 370 -9.52 6.21 -16.16
CA GLN A 370 -10.57 6.59 -15.23
C GLN A 370 -11.85 5.76 -15.47
N ASP A 371 -12.25 4.98 -14.47
CA ASP A 371 -13.53 4.26 -14.47
C ASP A 371 -14.41 4.85 -13.37
N ASN A 372 -15.47 5.58 -13.74
CA ASN A 372 -16.29 6.30 -12.79
C ASN A 372 -17.77 6.34 -13.16
N CYS A 373 -18.61 6.54 -12.15
CA CYS A 373 -20.04 6.72 -12.34
C CYS A 373 -20.65 7.62 -11.27
N LEU A 374 -21.89 8.03 -11.50
CA LEU A 374 -22.68 8.88 -10.60
C LEU A 374 -23.95 8.17 -10.19
N PHE A 375 -24.11 8.03 -8.88
CA PHE A 375 -25.39 7.72 -8.25
C PHE A 375 -26.05 9.04 -7.88
N LEU A 376 -27.26 9.27 -8.37
CA LEU A 376 -28.04 10.46 -8.07
C LEU A 376 -29.17 10.07 -7.10
N SER A 377 -29.54 10.99 -6.21
CA SER A 377 -30.72 10.80 -5.36
C SER A 377 -31.96 10.52 -6.20
N ASP A 378 -32.91 9.76 -5.66
CA ASP A 378 -34.16 9.51 -6.36
C ASP A 378 -35.04 10.77 -6.55
N ALA A 379 -34.73 11.86 -5.86
CA ALA A 379 -35.28 13.20 -6.11
C ALA A 379 -34.74 13.87 -7.39
N TYR A 380 -33.84 13.22 -8.14
CA TYR A 380 -33.30 13.75 -9.40
C TYR A 380 -34.36 13.87 -10.51
N GLU A 381 -34.39 15.04 -11.15
CA GLU A 381 -35.21 15.36 -12.32
C GLU A 381 -34.32 15.76 -13.51
N GLU A 382 -34.35 14.97 -14.60
CA GLU A 382 -33.46 15.16 -15.76
C GLU A 382 -33.55 16.58 -16.35
N ALA A 383 -34.76 17.12 -16.52
CA ALA A 383 -34.97 18.42 -17.14
C ALA A 383 -34.40 19.58 -16.31
N ALA A 384 -34.46 19.47 -14.97
CA ALA A 384 -34.02 20.52 -14.06
C ALA A 384 -32.53 20.36 -13.67
N HIS A 385 -32.09 19.13 -13.41
CA HIS A 385 -30.79 18.84 -12.79
C HIS A 385 -29.77 18.29 -13.79
N GLY A 386 -30.21 17.62 -14.86
CA GLY A 386 -29.35 16.91 -15.81
C GLY A 386 -28.26 17.76 -16.45
N PRO A 387 -28.55 18.98 -16.93
CA PRO A 387 -27.51 19.87 -17.48
C PRO A 387 -26.40 20.22 -16.49
N TRP A 388 -26.69 20.33 -15.20
CA TRP A 388 -25.68 20.60 -14.17
C TRP A 388 -24.77 19.39 -13.96
N PHE A 389 -25.35 18.21 -13.75
CA PHE A 389 -24.56 16.99 -13.56
C PHE A 389 -23.77 16.57 -14.81
N ALA A 390 -24.28 16.88 -16.01
CA ALA A 390 -23.54 16.70 -17.25
C ALA A 390 -22.29 17.59 -17.32
N LYS A 391 -22.41 18.86 -16.92
CA LYS A 391 -21.28 19.78 -16.84
C LYS A 391 -20.27 19.34 -15.79
N MET A 392 -20.72 18.93 -14.60
CA MET A 392 -19.85 18.42 -13.55
C MET A 392 -19.09 17.17 -14.02
N ALA A 393 -19.79 16.17 -14.55
CA ALA A 393 -19.17 14.94 -15.02
C ALA A 393 -18.13 15.19 -16.11
N LYS A 394 -18.46 16.05 -17.09
CA LYS A 394 -17.50 16.46 -18.12
C LYS A 394 -16.30 17.19 -17.53
N PHE A 395 -16.51 18.16 -16.64
CA PHE A 395 -15.44 18.92 -16.01
C PHE A 395 -14.48 18.00 -15.23
N VAL A 396 -15.00 17.11 -14.40
CA VAL A 396 -14.17 16.18 -13.63
C VAL A 396 -13.42 15.21 -14.55
N SER A 397 -14.09 14.61 -15.54
CA SER A 397 -13.42 13.68 -16.46
C SER A 397 -12.36 14.35 -17.34
N ASP A 398 -12.63 15.55 -17.85
CA ASP A 398 -11.64 16.35 -18.61
C ASP A 398 -10.43 16.71 -17.74
N GLY A 399 -10.66 17.07 -16.47
CA GLY A 399 -9.59 17.38 -15.52
C GLY A 399 -8.73 16.17 -15.15
N LEU A 400 -9.35 14.99 -15.00
CA LEU A 400 -8.64 13.73 -14.79
C LEU A 400 -7.78 13.36 -16.00
N ASP A 401 -8.33 13.49 -17.23
CA ASP A 401 -7.60 13.25 -18.47
C ASP A 401 -6.41 14.21 -18.62
N ALA A 402 -6.62 15.50 -18.35
CA ALA A 402 -5.56 16.51 -18.33
C ALA A 402 -4.46 16.20 -17.31
N ALA A 403 -4.81 15.59 -16.17
CA ALA A 403 -3.86 15.17 -15.14
C ALA A 403 -3.11 13.86 -15.49
N GLY A 404 -3.52 13.15 -16.54
CA GLY A 404 -2.89 11.90 -17.01
C GLY A 404 -3.70 10.62 -16.73
N TYR A 405 -4.90 10.73 -16.18
CA TYR A 405 -5.86 9.61 -16.05
C TYR A 405 -6.77 9.59 -17.27
N PHE A 406 -6.31 8.93 -18.32
CA PHE A 406 -6.95 9.01 -19.63
C PHE A 406 -8.38 8.44 -19.64
N TYR A 407 -9.23 8.97 -20.53
CA TYR A 407 -10.61 8.50 -20.69
C TYR A 407 -10.69 6.98 -20.86
N CYS A 408 -11.68 6.36 -20.20
CA CYS A 408 -11.97 4.93 -20.31
C CYS A 408 -12.23 4.54 -21.78
N PRO A 409 -11.45 3.60 -22.36
CA PRO A 409 -11.72 3.08 -23.70
C PRO A 409 -13.06 2.33 -23.80
N GLY A 410 -13.57 1.83 -22.67
CA GLY A 410 -14.86 1.14 -22.57
C GLY A 410 -16.06 2.04 -22.30
N ASP A 411 -15.86 3.38 -22.30
CA ASP A 411 -16.91 4.39 -22.07
C ASP A 411 -17.68 4.20 -20.74
N MET A 412 -17.00 3.68 -19.71
CA MET A 412 -17.52 3.56 -18.34
C MET A 412 -17.20 4.79 -17.49
N MET A 413 -17.84 5.90 -17.85
CA MET A 413 -17.62 7.21 -17.24
C MET A 413 -18.94 7.94 -16.99
N ALA A 414 -18.98 8.77 -15.96
CA ALA A 414 -20.13 9.62 -15.61
C ALA A 414 -20.54 10.62 -16.71
N THR A 415 -19.66 10.86 -17.69
CA THR A 415 -19.96 11.62 -18.91
C THR A 415 -21.02 10.94 -19.78
N ASN A 416 -21.04 9.60 -19.78
CA ASN A 416 -22.09 8.83 -20.45
C ASN A 416 -23.36 8.85 -19.56
N PRO A 417 -24.52 9.33 -20.09
CA PRO A 417 -25.77 9.36 -19.34
C PRO A 417 -26.18 8.01 -18.74
N ARG A 418 -25.77 6.89 -19.34
CA ARG A 418 -26.01 5.55 -18.80
C ARG A 418 -25.40 5.35 -17.41
N TRP A 419 -24.27 5.98 -17.13
CA TRP A 419 -23.54 5.86 -15.86
C TRP A 419 -23.75 7.06 -14.93
N ARG A 420 -24.75 7.89 -15.24
CA ARG A 420 -25.16 9.04 -14.42
C ARG A 420 -26.66 8.99 -14.24
N GLN A 421 -27.08 8.22 -13.24
CA GLN A 421 -28.47 7.83 -13.08
C GLN A 421 -28.90 7.85 -11.61
N PRO A 422 -30.21 8.02 -11.34
CA PRO A 422 -30.76 7.86 -9.99
C PRO A 422 -30.57 6.45 -9.45
N VAL A 423 -30.46 6.31 -8.12
CA VAL A 423 -30.28 5.01 -7.45
C VAL A 423 -31.37 4.00 -7.85
N ARG A 424 -32.63 4.40 -8.06
CA ARG A 424 -33.68 3.48 -8.56
C ARG A 424 -33.36 2.86 -9.92
N VAL A 425 -32.69 3.60 -10.80
CA VAL A 425 -32.34 3.13 -12.15
C VAL A 425 -31.15 2.19 -12.06
N TRP A 426 -30.15 2.51 -11.24
CA TRP A 426 -29.03 1.61 -10.93
C TRP A 426 -29.50 0.28 -10.38
N ARG A 427 -30.47 0.29 -9.45
CA ARG A 427 -31.12 -0.93 -8.95
C ARG A 427 -31.69 -1.76 -10.10
N GLY A 428 -32.40 -1.12 -11.04
CA GLY A 428 -32.90 -1.77 -12.25
C GLY A 428 -31.80 -2.34 -13.15
N TYR A 429 -30.63 -1.70 -13.25
CA TYR A 429 -29.48 -2.24 -13.98
C TYR A 429 -28.93 -3.51 -13.35
N PHE A 430 -28.66 -3.47 -12.04
CA PHE A 430 -28.24 -4.65 -11.30
C PHE A 430 -29.27 -5.76 -11.40
N ASP A 431 -30.54 -5.41 -11.28
CA ASP A 431 -31.61 -6.39 -11.37
C ASP A 431 -31.66 -7.06 -12.74
N GLY A 432 -31.55 -6.26 -13.80
CA GLY A 432 -31.50 -6.76 -15.17
C GLY A 432 -30.27 -7.63 -15.45
N TRP A 433 -29.10 -7.28 -14.92
CA TRP A 433 -27.88 -8.09 -15.08
C TRP A 433 -27.99 -9.44 -14.38
N ILE A 434 -28.67 -9.48 -13.22
CA ILE A 434 -28.92 -10.71 -12.47
C ILE A 434 -29.97 -11.57 -13.18
N ASP A 435 -31.08 -10.97 -13.61
CA ASP A 435 -32.22 -11.69 -14.18
C ASP A 435 -32.00 -12.19 -15.61
N LYS A 436 -31.18 -11.48 -16.38
CA LYS A 436 -30.89 -11.78 -17.79
C LYS A 436 -29.38 -11.67 -18.07
N PRO A 437 -28.56 -12.58 -17.54
CA PRO A 437 -27.13 -12.53 -17.74
C PRO A 437 -26.75 -12.87 -19.19
N ASP A 438 -26.39 -11.85 -19.96
CA ASP A 438 -25.70 -11.99 -21.24
C ASP A 438 -24.19 -11.65 -21.08
N PRO A 439 -23.33 -11.85 -22.10
CA PRO A 439 -21.90 -11.53 -21.98
C PRO A 439 -21.61 -10.06 -21.62
N MET A 440 -22.44 -9.12 -22.07
CA MET A 440 -22.29 -7.70 -21.75
C MET A 440 -22.68 -7.44 -20.28
N ALA A 441 -23.79 -8.03 -19.82
CA ALA A 441 -24.21 -7.98 -18.42
C ALA A 441 -23.15 -8.58 -17.48
N GLN A 442 -22.47 -9.66 -17.89
CA GLN A 442 -21.37 -10.25 -17.13
C GLN A 442 -20.19 -9.28 -16.98
N MET A 443 -19.73 -8.71 -18.10
CA MET A 443 -18.64 -7.74 -18.09
C MET A 443 -18.99 -6.54 -17.20
N LEU A 444 -20.18 -5.95 -17.40
CA LEU A 444 -20.63 -4.79 -16.64
C LEU A 444 -20.81 -5.11 -15.16
N ALA A 445 -21.44 -6.23 -14.82
CA ALA A 445 -21.60 -6.65 -13.43
C ALA A 445 -20.23 -6.87 -12.76
N SER A 446 -19.28 -7.52 -13.45
CA SER A 446 -17.94 -7.76 -12.90
C SER A 446 -17.20 -6.48 -12.52
N VAL A 447 -17.33 -5.42 -13.33
CA VAL A 447 -16.70 -4.12 -13.02
C VAL A 447 -17.51 -3.34 -11.99
N MET A 448 -18.84 -3.42 -12.01
CA MET A 448 -19.70 -2.72 -11.05
C MET A 448 -19.68 -3.34 -9.65
N PHE A 449 -19.24 -4.59 -9.50
CA PHE A 449 -18.92 -5.14 -8.17
C PHE A 449 -17.66 -4.52 -7.54
N ASP A 450 -16.89 -3.71 -8.27
CA ASP A 450 -15.75 -2.97 -7.74
C ASP A 450 -16.10 -1.53 -7.35
N LEU A 451 -17.38 -1.17 -7.34
CA LEU A 451 -17.79 0.19 -6.99
C LEU A 451 -17.30 0.57 -5.59
N ARG A 452 -16.63 1.72 -5.51
CA ARG A 452 -16.17 2.33 -4.26
C ARG A 452 -16.55 3.81 -4.24
N PRO A 453 -17.26 4.28 -3.19
CA PRO A 453 -17.53 5.70 -2.98
C PRO A 453 -16.25 6.54 -2.97
N ILE A 454 -16.27 7.69 -3.66
CA ILE A 454 -15.15 8.66 -3.67
C ILE A 454 -15.56 9.98 -3.01
N ALA A 455 -16.72 10.54 -3.40
CA ALA A 455 -17.17 11.85 -2.94
C ALA A 455 -18.70 12.00 -3.10
N GLY A 456 -19.35 12.64 -2.12
CA GLY A 456 -20.79 12.87 -2.11
C GLY A 456 -21.49 12.15 -0.97
N ASP A 457 -22.78 11.87 -1.13
CA ASP A 457 -23.64 11.23 -0.14
C ASP A 457 -23.53 9.69 -0.20
N GLU A 458 -22.72 9.11 0.68
CA GLU A 458 -22.52 7.65 0.76
C GLU A 458 -23.79 6.88 1.14
N GLY A 459 -24.81 7.54 1.70
CA GLY A 459 -26.13 6.96 1.95
C GLY A 459 -26.80 6.43 0.68
N LEU A 460 -26.42 6.95 -0.49
CA LEU A 460 -26.91 6.48 -1.79
C LEU A 460 -26.36 5.11 -2.20
N PHE A 461 -25.29 4.61 -1.56
CA PHE A 461 -24.63 3.35 -1.91
C PHE A 461 -24.99 2.17 -0.99
N GLY A 462 -25.08 2.43 0.31
CA GLY A 462 -25.07 1.40 1.36
C GLY A 462 -26.05 0.25 1.15
N ASP A 463 -27.36 0.56 1.08
CA ASP A 463 -28.40 -0.46 0.94
C ASP A 463 -28.34 -1.17 -0.42
N LEU A 464 -27.94 -0.47 -1.49
CA LEU A 464 -27.93 -1.02 -2.83
C LEU A 464 -26.87 -2.12 -2.98
N ASN A 465 -25.65 -1.89 -2.48
CA ASN A 465 -24.55 -2.83 -2.64
C ASN A 465 -24.85 -4.15 -1.92
N VAL A 466 -25.26 -4.08 -0.65
CA VAL A 466 -25.53 -5.27 0.18
C VAL A 466 -26.68 -6.09 -0.39
N THR A 467 -27.79 -5.44 -0.75
CA THR A 467 -28.97 -6.13 -1.29
C THR A 467 -28.69 -6.75 -2.65
N THR A 468 -27.92 -6.06 -3.51
CA THR A 468 -27.50 -6.57 -4.82
C THR A 468 -26.61 -7.79 -4.66
N LEU A 469 -25.61 -7.74 -3.78
CA LEU A 469 -24.71 -8.86 -3.53
C LEU A 469 -25.45 -10.07 -2.96
N GLU A 470 -26.36 -9.86 -2.02
CA GLU A 470 -27.18 -10.92 -1.46
C GLU A 470 -28.04 -11.59 -2.54
N ARG A 471 -28.73 -10.81 -3.37
CA ARG A 471 -29.55 -11.32 -4.47
C ARG A 471 -28.72 -12.07 -5.50
N ALA A 472 -27.64 -11.45 -6.00
CA ALA A 472 -26.73 -12.02 -6.98
C ALA A 472 -26.11 -13.35 -6.49
N SER A 473 -25.77 -13.43 -5.20
CA SER A 473 -25.21 -14.66 -4.61
C SER A 473 -26.22 -15.82 -4.57
N ARG A 474 -27.53 -15.54 -4.56
CA ARG A 474 -28.59 -16.57 -4.50
C ARG A 474 -28.95 -17.09 -5.89
N ASP A 475 -28.82 -16.26 -6.92
CA ASP A 475 -29.12 -16.64 -8.30
C ASP A 475 -28.07 -17.59 -8.89
N SER A 476 -28.46 -18.85 -9.15
CA SER A 476 -27.54 -19.86 -9.66
C SER A 476 -27.11 -19.63 -11.10
N ILE A 477 -27.98 -19.07 -11.94
CA ILE A 477 -27.70 -18.79 -13.34
C ILE A 477 -26.67 -17.66 -13.40
N PHE A 478 -26.94 -16.56 -12.70
CA PHE A 478 -26.02 -15.44 -12.61
C PHE A 478 -24.63 -15.86 -12.09
N ARG A 479 -24.56 -16.67 -11.03
CA ARG A 479 -23.29 -17.22 -10.54
C ARG A 479 -22.55 -18.04 -11.61
N ALA A 480 -23.25 -18.91 -12.34
CA ALA A 480 -22.63 -19.71 -13.40
C ALA A 480 -22.07 -18.82 -14.52
N HIS A 481 -22.79 -17.76 -14.88
CA HIS A 481 -22.33 -16.76 -15.84
C HIS A 481 -21.12 -15.96 -15.33
N MET A 482 -21.08 -15.57 -14.05
CA MET A 482 -19.93 -14.90 -13.45
C MET A 482 -18.69 -15.81 -13.39
N ILE A 483 -18.89 -17.10 -13.11
CA ILE A 483 -17.81 -18.10 -13.21
C ILE A 483 -17.33 -18.18 -14.66
N ALA A 484 -18.23 -18.31 -15.64
CA ALA A 484 -17.86 -18.37 -17.05
C ALA A 484 -17.08 -17.12 -17.50
N ASN A 485 -17.51 -15.93 -17.08
CA ASN A 485 -16.79 -14.68 -17.32
C ASN A 485 -15.38 -14.71 -16.74
N SER A 486 -15.18 -15.29 -15.54
CA SER A 486 -13.86 -15.41 -14.92
C SER A 486 -12.86 -16.34 -15.62
N LEU A 487 -13.34 -17.08 -16.63
CA LEU A 487 -12.53 -17.96 -17.46
C LEU A 487 -12.19 -17.34 -18.83
N THR A 488 -12.66 -16.12 -19.11
CA THR A 488 -12.43 -15.44 -20.40
C THR A 488 -10.99 -14.95 -20.53
N HIS A 489 -10.46 -14.30 -19.50
CA HIS A 489 -9.04 -13.93 -19.42
C HIS A 489 -8.24 -15.13 -18.92
N THR A 490 -7.17 -15.48 -19.62
CA THR A 490 -6.34 -16.65 -19.26
C THR A 490 -4.88 -16.25 -19.09
N PRO A 491 -4.15 -16.90 -18.17
CA PRO A 491 -2.73 -16.68 -18.02
C PRO A 491 -1.97 -17.05 -19.31
N PRO A 492 -0.85 -16.38 -19.63
CA PRO A 492 -0.14 -16.54 -20.89
C PRO A 492 0.68 -17.83 -20.90
N LEU A 493 0.00 -18.98 -20.91
CA LEU A 493 0.60 -20.31 -20.93
C LEU A 493 0.25 -21.04 -22.23
N GLY A 494 1.28 -21.55 -22.91
CA GLY A 494 1.14 -22.43 -24.06
C GLY A 494 0.73 -23.86 -23.67
N LEU A 495 0.53 -24.70 -24.69
CA LEU A 495 0.05 -26.08 -24.54
C LEU A 495 0.98 -26.99 -23.70
N PHE A 496 2.27 -26.67 -23.65
CA PHE A 496 3.28 -27.42 -22.90
C PHE A 496 3.77 -26.69 -21.63
N GLY A 497 3.02 -25.71 -21.12
CA GLY A 497 3.36 -24.95 -19.90
C GLY A 497 4.45 -23.88 -20.08
N GLY A 498 4.92 -23.64 -21.30
CA GLY A 498 5.78 -22.49 -21.62
C GLY A 498 5.00 -21.17 -21.64
N LEU A 499 5.68 -20.03 -21.56
CA LEU A 499 5.01 -18.72 -21.69
C LEU A 499 4.54 -18.52 -23.14
N SER A 500 3.29 -18.09 -23.30
CA SER A 500 2.71 -17.70 -24.58
C SER A 500 3.02 -16.23 -24.84
N LEU A 501 3.95 -15.96 -25.75
CA LEU A 501 4.41 -14.61 -26.06
C LEU A 501 3.57 -13.95 -27.16
N MET A 502 3.42 -12.64 -27.05
CA MET A 502 2.74 -11.80 -28.04
C MET A 502 3.49 -11.78 -29.36
N ARG A 503 2.74 -11.74 -30.47
CA ARG A 503 3.25 -11.83 -31.85
C ARG A 503 2.99 -10.58 -32.68
N ASP A 504 2.28 -9.60 -32.15
CA ASP A 504 2.04 -8.35 -32.84
C ASP A 504 3.34 -7.55 -32.99
N ARG A 505 3.31 -6.54 -33.88
CA ARG A 505 4.51 -5.77 -34.22
C ARG A 505 5.00 -4.87 -33.09
N GLU A 506 4.12 -4.47 -32.18
CA GLU A 506 4.42 -3.45 -31.17
C GLU A 506 4.99 -4.08 -29.89
N HIS A 507 4.48 -5.25 -29.49
CA HIS A 507 4.84 -5.93 -28.23
C HIS A 507 5.42 -7.33 -28.47
N ARG A 508 6.11 -7.53 -29.59
CA ARG A 508 6.69 -8.83 -29.96
C ARG A 508 7.55 -9.42 -28.84
N ASN A 509 7.34 -10.70 -28.53
CA ASN A 509 8.04 -11.45 -27.48
C ASN A 509 7.74 -11.01 -26.03
N ALA A 510 6.77 -10.11 -25.82
CA ALA A 510 6.33 -9.72 -24.48
C ALA A 510 5.16 -10.59 -23.99
N ILE A 511 4.87 -10.48 -22.70
CA ILE A 511 3.63 -10.91 -22.04
C ILE A 511 2.90 -9.69 -21.48
N ASP A 512 1.57 -9.73 -21.43
CA ASP A 512 0.76 -8.69 -20.83
C ASP A 512 0.50 -9.00 -19.35
N LEU A 513 1.19 -8.28 -18.46
CA LEU A 513 1.05 -8.44 -17.01
C LEU A 513 -0.28 -7.90 -16.46
N LYS A 514 -1.04 -7.13 -17.24
CA LYS A 514 -2.38 -6.65 -16.89
C LYS A 514 -3.43 -7.67 -17.33
N LEU A 515 -3.69 -7.78 -18.63
CA LEU A 515 -4.84 -8.54 -19.15
C LEU A 515 -4.67 -10.06 -19.03
N SER A 516 -3.45 -10.57 -19.19
CA SER A 516 -3.15 -12.00 -18.99
C SER A 516 -2.51 -12.30 -17.64
N GLY A 517 -2.09 -11.27 -16.89
CA GLY A 517 -1.46 -11.43 -15.59
C GLY A 517 -2.43 -11.31 -14.41
N VAL A 518 -2.73 -10.07 -14.01
CA VAL A 518 -3.55 -9.80 -12.81
C VAL A 518 -5.04 -9.99 -13.03
N VAL A 519 -5.57 -9.69 -14.23
CA VAL A 519 -7.02 -9.73 -14.50
C VAL A 519 -7.63 -11.12 -14.29
N PRO A 520 -7.03 -12.25 -14.73
CA PRO A 520 -7.54 -13.59 -14.42
C PRO A 520 -7.73 -13.84 -12.91
N ILE A 521 -6.84 -13.30 -12.07
CA ILE A 521 -6.93 -13.43 -10.61
C ILE A 521 -8.01 -12.52 -10.04
N THR A 522 -8.09 -11.28 -10.52
CA THR A 522 -9.18 -10.35 -10.17
C THR A 522 -10.55 -10.96 -10.48
N ASP A 523 -10.69 -11.62 -11.63
CA ASP A 523 -11.95 -12.25 -12.02
C ASP A 523 -12.30 -13.45 -11.13
N LEU A 524 -11.31 -14.29 -10.77
CA LEU A 524 -11.49 -15.34 -9.77
C LEU A 524 -11.90 -14.77 -8.40
N ALA A 525 -11.23 -13.72 -7.95
CA ALA A 525 -11.53 -13.08 -6.67
C ALA A 525 -12.95 -12.52 -6.63
N ARG A 526 -13.45 -11.94 -7.73
CA ARG A 526 -14.86 -11.50 -7.88
C ARG A 526 -15.83 -12.68 -7.79
N ALA A 527 -15.53 -13.79 -8.47
CA ALA A 527 -16.37 -14.99 -8.44
C ALA A 527 -16.45 -15.59 -7.03
N TYR A 528 -15.33 -15.69 -6.32
CA TYR A 528 -15.29 -16.14 -4.93
C TYR A 528 -15.97 -15.15 -3.98
N ALA A 529 -15.80 -13.84 -4.19
CA ALA A 529 -16.47 -12.82 -3.40
C ALA A 529 -18.00 -12.92 -3.52
N LEU A 530 -18.51 -13.14 -4.75
CA LEU A 530 -19.92 -13.38 -4.99
C LEU A 530 -20.42 -14.65 -4.29
N ALA A 531 -19.66 -15.74 -4.37
CA ALA A 531 -20.01 -17.00 -3.71
C ALA A 531 -20.05 -16.89 -2.17
N GLY A 532 -19.12 -16.11 -1.59
CA GLY A 532 -19.00 -15.87 -0.15
C GLY A 532 -19.77 -14.66 0.39
N ARG A 533 -20.48 -13.91 -0.46
CA ARG A 533 -21.11 -12.61 -0.10
C ARG A 533 -20.12 -11.64 0.56
N ILE A 534 -18.91 -11.58 0.04
CA ILE A 534 -17.84 -10.72 0.55
C ILE A 534 -18.00 -9.31 -0.03
N THR A 535 -18.08 -8.31 0.85
CA THR A 535 -18.27 -6.89 0.49
C THR A 535 -16.97 -6.17 0.15
N ALA A 536 -15.81 -6.76 0.47
CA ALA A 536 -14.52 -6.21 0.09
C ALA A 536 -14.40 -6.06 -1.43
N VAL A 537 -13.81 -4.95 -1.89
CA VAL A 537 -13.62 -4.66 -3.31
C VAL A 537 -12.20 -4.97 -3.80
N ASN A 538 -11.20 -4.83 -2.94
CA ASN A 538 -9.80 -5.11 -3.30
C ASN A 538 -9.61 -6.62 -3.60
N THR A 539 -8.88 -6.95 -4.67
CA THR A 539 -8.66 -8.33 -5.13
C THR A 539 -8.03 -9.19 -4.03
N ARG A 540 -6.98 -8.68 -3.38
CA ARG A 540 -6.26 -9.41 -2.34
C ARG A 540 -7.12 -9.61 -1.09
N GLU A 541 -7.85 -8.58 -0.66
CA GLU A 541 -8.80 -8.67 0.46
C GLU A 541 -9.91 -9.70 0.20
N ARG A 542 -10.46 -9.73 -1.03
CA ARG A 542 -11.45 -10.73 -1.44
C ARG A 542 -10.91 -12.15 -1.33
N LEU A 543 -9.68 -12.38 -1.79
CA LEU A 543 -9.06 -13.70 -1.71
C LEU A 543 -8.81 -14.13 -0.27
N ILE A 544 -8.34 -13.22 0.59
CA ILE A 544 -8.14 -13.48 2.03
C ILE A 544 -9.47 -13.86 2.68
N ALA A 545 -10.51 -13.04 2.49
CA ALA A 545 -11.83 -13.29 3.05
C ALA A 545 -12.45 -14.61 2.52
N ALA A 546 -12.27 -14.91 1.23
CA ALA A 546 -12.76 -16.15 0.62
C ALA A 546 -12.04 -17.39 1.15
N ARG A 547 -10.72 -17.31 1.34
CA ARG A 547 -9.87 -18.37 1.92
C ARG A 547 -10.29 -18.69 3.36
N ASP A 548 -10.67 -17.66 4.12
CA ASP A 548 -11.04 -17.80 5.53
C ASP A 548 -12.49 -18.28 5.71
N MET A 549 -13.28 -18.30 4.63
CA MET A 549 -14.66 -18.78 4.63
C MET A 549 -14.76 -20.25 4.19
N GLU A 550 -15.35 -21.07 5.05
CA GLU A 550 -15.53 -22.50 4.78
C GLU A 550 -16.43 -22.75 3.56
N GLY A 551 -15.98 -23.63 2.67
CA GLY A 551 -16.74 -24.03 1.48
C GLY A 551 -16.71 -23.05 0.30
N VAL A 552 -15.99 -21.92 0.41
CA VAL A 552 -15.84 -20.94 -0.69
C VAL A 552 -14.54 -21.15 -1.45
N LEU A 553 -13.40 -21.04 -0.77
CA LEU A 553 -12.07 -21.25 -1.33
C LEU A 553 -11.23 -22.08 -0.38
N SER A 554 -10.53 -23.10 -0.89
CA SER A 554 -9.66 -23.92 -0.04
C SER A 554 -8.51 -23.08 0.51
N LYS A 555 -8.05 -23.35 1.73
CA LYS A 555 -6.96 -22.59 2.36
C LYS A 555 -5.69 -22.57 1.51
N THR A 556 -5.31 -23.73 0.97
CA THR A 556 -4.16 -23.87 0.07
C THR A 556 -4.36 -23.09 -1.22
N GLY A 557 -5.49 -23.29 -1.92
CA GLY A 557 -5.76 -22.58 -3.18
C GLY A 557 -5.86 -21.06 -3.00
N GLY A 558 -6.36 -20.59 -1.86
CA GLY A 558 -6.39 -19.17 -1.51
C GLY A 558 -5.01 -18.60 -1.26
N ASN A 559 -4.15 -19.29 -0.49
CA ASN A 559 -2.76 -18.86 -0.30
C ASN A 559 -2.00 -18.83 -1.64
N ASP A 560 -2.12 -19.89 -2.45
CA ASP A 560 -1.43 -19.97 -3.74
C ASP A 560 -1.87 -18.84 -4.69
N LEU A 561 -3.17 -18.49 -4.72
CA LEU A 561 -3.67 -17.36 -5.53
C LEU A 561 -3.17 -16.00 -5.02
N ILE A 562 -3.09 -15.81 -3.70
CA ILE A 562 -2.56 -14.57 -3.10
C ILE A 562 -1.08 -14.44 -3.46
N ASP A 563 -0.29 -15.50 -3.31
CA ASP A 563 1.14 -15.50 -3.63
C ASP A 563 1.38 -15.24 -5.14
N ALA A 564 0.57 -15.87 -6.00
CA ALA A 564 0.60 -15.62 -7.45
C ALA A 564 0.25 -14.16 -7.78
N TYR A 565 -0.78 -13.61 -7.15
CA TYR A 565 -1.19 -12.21 -7.32
C TYR A 565 -0.08 -11.25 -6.91
N ASP A 566 0.46 -11.42 -5.70
CA ASP A 566 1.49 -10.56 -5.13
C ASP A 566 2.77 -10.59 -6.00
N LEU A 567 3.17 -11.77 -6.49
CA LEU A 567 4.31 -11.91 -7.42
C LEU A 567 4.09 -11.18 -8.75
N ILE A 568 2.92 -11.36 -9.39
CA ILE A 568 2.64 -10.74 -10.69
C ILE A 568 2.56 -9.22 -10.56
N VAL A 569 1.93 -8.72 -9.49
CA VAL A 569 1.89 -7.28 -9.19
C VAL A 569 3.30 -6.74 -8.96
N GLU A 570 4.14 -7.43 -8.17
CA GLU A 570 5.52 -7.03 -7.92
C GLU A 570 6.33 -6.94 -9.22
N LEU A 571 6.24 -7.94 -10.09
CA LEU A 571 6.91 -7.97 -11.39
C LEU A 571 6.41 -6.84 -12.31
N ARG A 572 5.11 -6.56 -12.30
CA ARG A 572 4.51 -5.45 -13.05
C ARG A 572 5.01 -4.09 -12.56
N LEU A 573 5.10 -3.88 -11.25
CA LEU A 573 5.64 -2.66 -10.65
C LEU A 573 7.14 -2.49 -10.94
N LYS A 574 7.93 -3.57 -10.84
CA LYS A 574 9.36 -3.55 -11.20
C LYS A 574 9.57 -3.19 -12.67
N HIS A 575 8.76 -3.76 -13.56
CA HIS A 575 8.78 -3.43 -14.99
C HIS A 575 8.51 -1.95 -15.24
N GLN A 576 7.40 -1.42 -14.69
CA GLN A 576 7.02 -0.01 -14.86
C GLN A 576 8.08 0.94 -14.29
N THR A 577 8.62 0.64 -13.10
CA THR A 577 9.65 1.49 -12.48
C THR A 577 10.98 1.45 -13.22
N ALA A 578 11.34 0.32 -13.85
CA ALA A 578 12.49 0.25 -14.74
C ALA A 578 12.33 1.16 -15.96
N GLN A 579 11.14 1.19 -16.57
CA GLN A 579 10.83 2.07 -17.71
C GLN A 579 10.90 3.55 -17.31
N ILE A 580 10.31 3.92 -16.16
CA ILE A 580 10.32 5.28 -15.65
C ILE A 580 11.77 5.75 -15.38
N ARG A 581 12.60 4.91 -14.75
CA ARG A 581 14.02 5.21 -14.52
C ARG A 581 14.81 5.39 -15.82
N ALA A 582 14.41 4.70 -16.89
CA ALA A 582 14.98 4.85 -18.22
C ALA A 582 14.43 6.08 -18.99
N GLY A 583 13.57 6.89 -18.38
CA GLY A 583 12.93 8.06 -19.00
C GLY A 583 11.75 7.71 -19.93
N GLY A 584 11.31 6.44 -19.94
CA GLY A 584 10.18 5.97 -20.72
C GLY A 584 8.85 6.10 -20.00
N LYS A 585 7.75 5.93 -20.75
CA LYS A 585 6.41 5.80 -20.17
C LYS A 585 6.21 4.35 -19.67
N PRO A 586 5.61 4.15 -18.49
CA PRO A 586 5.30 2.81 -18.00
C PRO A 586 4.27 2.12 -18.92
N ASP A 587 4.33 0.80 -19.03
CA ASP A 587 3.32 -0.03 -19.70
C ASP A 587 3.08 -1.36 -18.94
N ASN A 588 2.46 -2.35 -19.59
CA ASN A 588 2.18 -3.67 -19.02
C ASN A 588 2.89 -4.82 -19.77
N PHE A 589 3.69 -4.51 -20.78
CA PHE A 589 4.22 -5.49 -21.75
C PHE A 589 5.68 -5.81 -21.42
N MET A 590 5.89 -6.88 -20.67
CA MET A 590 7.22 -7.28 -20.22
C MET A 590 7.78 -8.40 -21.10
N VAL A 591 9.02 -8.26 -21.56
CA VAL A 591 9.76 -9.34 -22.26
C VAL A 591 10.32 -10.31 -21.21
N PRO A 592 9.88 -11.58 -21.13
CA PRO A 592 10.30 -12.48 -20.05
C PRO A 592 11.80 -12.79 -20.02
N ASP A 593 12.50 -12.55 -21.13
CA ASP A 593 13.94 -12.74 -21.24
C ASP A 593 14.75 -11.74 -20.41
N THR A 594 14.15 -10.64 -19.96
CA THR A 594 14.76 -9.70 -19.01
C THR A 594 14.79 -10.25 -17.58
N LEU A 595 14.03 -11.31 -17.29
CA LEU A 595 14.01 -11.99 -16.00
C LEU A 595 15.07 -13.09 -15.95
N SER A 596 15.63 -13.32 -14.75
CA SER A 596 16.46 -14.49 -14.49
C SER A 596 15.67 -15.78 -14.74
N ALA A 597 16.38 -16.89 -14.97
CA ALA A 597 15.74 -18.20 -15.17
C ALA A 597 14.86 -18.60 -13.98
N LEU A 598 15.27 -18.27 -12.75
CA LEU A 598 14.51 -18.52 -11.52
C LEU A 598 13.21 -17.70 -11.50
N GLU A 599 13.28 -16.39 -11.70
CA GLU A 599 12.11 -15.51 -11.72
C GLU A 599 11.13 -15.91 -12.82
N ARG A 600 11.65 -16.30 -14.00
CA ARG A 600 10.83 -16.78 -15.12
C ARG A 600 10.12 -18.09 -14.80
N ASN A 601 10.74 -18.98 -14.02
CA ASN A 601 10.10 -20.22 -13.58
C ASN A 601 9.04 -19.94 -12.51
N HIS A 602 9.33 -19.11 -11.51
CA HIS A 602 8.33 -18.69 -10.51
C HIS A 602 7.12 -18.02 -11.16
N LEU A 603 7.32 -17.18 -12.19
CA LEU A 603 6.24 -16.58 -12.94
C LEU A 603 5.38 -17.61 -13.69
N LYS A 604 5.99 -18.65 -14.28
CA LYS A 604 5.26 -19.75 -14.91
C LYS A 604 4.47 -20.57 -13.89
N ASP A 605 5.05 -20.81 -12.71
CA ASP A 605 4.40 -21.55 -11.63
C ASP A 605 3.18 -20.77 -11.11
N ALA A 606 3.32 -19.46 -10.90
CA ALA A 606 2.21 -18.59 -10.55
C ALA A 606 1.10 -18.63 -11.61
N PHE A 607 1.42 -18.53 -12.89
CA PHE A 607 0.43 -18.69 -13.96
C PHE A 607 -0.22 -20.07 -13.99
N SER A 608 0.52 -21.12 -13.63
CA SER A 608 0.00 -22.50 -13.56
C SER A 608 -0.97 -22.68 -12.40
N VAL A 609 -0.71 -22.03 -11.26
CA VAL A 609 -1.65 -21.94 -10.13
C VAL A 609 -2.95 -21.30 -10.61
N VAL A 610 -2.88 -20.12 -11.26
CA VAL A 610 -4.07 -19.41 -11.76
C VAL A 610 -4.89 -20.32 -12.70
N LYS A 611 -4.23 -20.97 -13.66
CA LYS A 611 -4.89 -21.89 -14.60
C LYS A 611 -5.53 -23.10 -13.92
N THR A 612 -4.88 -23.64 -12.89
CA THR A 612 -5.41 -24.75 -12.09
C THR A 612 -6.68 -24.32 -11.36
N LEU A 613 -6.67 -23.15 -10.74
CA LEU A 613 -7.82 -22.64 -9.99
C LEU A 613 -8.97 -22.22 -10.92
N GLN A 614 -8.69 -21.66 -12.09
CA GLN A 614 -9.67 -21.46 -13.16
C GLN A 614 -10.34 -22.77 -13.58
N SER A 615 -9.55 -23.84 -13.74
CA SER A 615 -10.09 -25.17 -14.07
C SER A 615 -10.96 -25.72 -12.94
N ALA A 616 -10.55 -25.55 -11.68
CA ALA A 616 -11.29 -26.02 -10.51
C ALA A 616 -12.64 -25.32 -10.36
N ILE A 617 -12.69 -23.98 -10.44
CA ILE A 617 -13.95 -23.24 -10.31
C ILE A 617 -14.90 -23.52 -11.49
N GLY A 618 -14.35 -23.71 -12.70
CA GLY A 618 -15.14 -24.09 -13.88
C GLY A 618 -15.83 -25.45 -13.74
N GLN A 619 -15.17 -26.43 -13.12
CA GLN A 619 -15.78 -27.75 -12.85
C GLN A 619 -16.89 -27.71 -11.80
N VAL A 620 -16.78 -26.80 -10.81
CA VAL A 620 -17.85 -26.57 -9.83
C VAL A 620 -19.07 -25.92 -10.49
N GLY A 621 -18.84 -24.96 -11.40
CA GLY A 621 -19.90 -24.30 -12.16
C GLY A 621 -20.64 -25.21 -13.13
N ALA A 622 -20.00 -26.26 -13.66
CA ALA A 622 -20.63 -27.22 -14.57
C ALA A 622 -21.44 -28.33 -13.88
N ARG A 623 -21.33 -28.48 -12.55
CA ARG A 623 -21.95 -29.57 -11.76
C ARG A 623 -23.18 -29.16 -10.96
N ARG A 624 -23.58 -27.88 -11.02
CA ARG A 624 -24.77 -27.31 -10.37
C ARG A 624 -25.59 -26.59 -11.42
#